data_AF-G7VEJ8-F1
#
_entry.id   AF-G7VEJ8-F1
#
_cell.length_a   1.000
_cell.length_b   1.000
_cell.length_c   1.000
_cell.angle_alpha   90.00
_cell.angle_beta   90.00
_cell.angle_gamma   90.00
#
_symmetry.space_group_name_H-M   'P 1'
#
loop_
_entity.id
_entity.type
_entity.pdbx_description
1 polymer ?
#
loop_
_entity_poly.entity_id
_entity_poly.type
_entity_poly.pdbx_seq_one_letter_code
_entity_poly.pdbx_strand_id
1 'polypeptide(L)'
;MIFPIYEDYIVAHRLQLALIGLGKPQAFSDLLVAAVAINRGEELATRDRDFDVIAEAAGVLGLRLRVTTLPISKTRDAALLVDGRLGHVYELWRGHHL
;
A
#
# COMPACT_ATOMS: atom_id res chain seq x y z
N MET A 1 -8.18 2.10 -13.63
CA MET A 1 -8.56 1.53 -12.31
C MET A 1 -7.74 0.26 -12.05
N ILE A 2 -7.06 0.12 -10.91
CA ILE A 2 -6.54 -1.19 -10.48
C ILE A 2 -7.64 -1.84 -9.66
N PHE A 3 -8.08 -3.01 -10.11
CA PHE A 3 -8.98 -3.84 -9.33
C PHE A 3 -8.12 -4.89 -8.59
N PRO A 4 -8.22 -4.98 -7.26
CA PRO A 4 -7.56 -6.04 -6.50
C PRO A 4 -8.06 -7.42 -6.90
N ILE A 5 -7.17 -8.40 -6.95
CA ILE A 5 -7.51 -9.81 -7.16
C ILE A 5 -7.55 -10.54 -5.82
N TYR A 6 -8.05 -11.78 -5.81
CA TYR A 6 -8.23 -12.56 -4.58
C TYR A 6 -6.94 -12.65 -3.73
N GLU A 7 -5.80 -12.83 -4.38
CA GLU A 7 -4.49 -12.92 -3.76
C GLU A 7 -4.09 -11.63 -3.01
N ASP A 8 -4.55 -10.46 -3.47
CA ASP A 8 -4.32 -9.18 -2.80
C ASP A 8 -5.06 -9.13 -1.46
N TYR A 9 -6.29 -9.65 -1.40
CA TYR A 9 -7.04 -9.74 -0.15
C TYR A 9 -6.40 -10.70 0.86
N ILE A 10 -5.80 -11.80 0.38
CA ILE A 10 -5.07 -12.74 1.25
C ILE A 10 -3.84 -12.06 1.86
N VAL A 11 -3.07 -11.32 1.06
CA VAL A 11 -1.90 -10.58 1.57
C VAL A 11 -2.33 -9.47 2.53
N ALA A 12 -3.38 -8.69 2.20
CA ALA A 12 -3.92 -7.65 3.07
C ALA A 12 -4.37 -8.21 4.42
N HIS A 13 -5.04 -9.37 4.42
CA HIS A 13 -5.45 -10.04 5.66
C HIS A 13 -4.26 -10.49 6.50
N ARG A 14 -3.22 -11.07 5.88
CA ARG A 14 -1.99 -11.47 6.59
C ARG A 14 -1.26 -10.28 7.20
N LEU A 15 -1.17 -9.16 6.46
CA LEU A 15 -0.63 -7.90 6.98
C LEU A 15 -1.41 -7.43 8.20
N GLN A 16 -2.76 -7.47 8.15
CA GLN A 16 -3.59 -7.09 9.29
C GLN A 16 -3.28 -7.95 10.54
N LEU A 17 -3.13 -9.27 10.37
CA LEU A 17 -2.79 -10.16 11.49
C LEU A 17 -1.41 -9.84 12.08
N ALA A 18 -0.41 -9.58 11.25
CA ALA A 18 0.92 -9.17 11.70
C ALA A 18 0.87 -7.83 12.46
N LEU A 19 0.13 -6.85 11.92
CA LEU A 19 -0.05 -5.54 12.54
C LEU A 19 -0.78 -5.60 13.87
N ILE A 20 -1.79 -6.47 14.00
CA ILE A 20 -2.45 -6.76 15.28
C ILE A 20 -1.43 -7.33 16.28
N GLY A 21 -0.58 -8.26 15.85
CA GLY A 21 0.50 -8.81 16.68
C GLY A 21 1.52 -7.76 17.14
N LEU A 22 1.73 -6.71 16.35
CA LEU A 22 2.60 -5.56 16.68
C LEU A 22 1.87 -4.46 17.49
N GLY A 23 0.56 -4.57 17.71
CA GLY A 23 -0.25 -3.53 18.36
C GLY A 23 -0.47 -2.28 17.51
N LYS A 24 -0.35 -2.37 16.18
CA LYS A 24 -0.42 -1.24 15.23
C LYS A 24 -1.45 -1.50 14.11
N PRO A 25 -2.75 -1.72 14.40
CA PRO A 25 -3.74 -2.01 13.36
C PRO A 25 -3.87 -0.84 12.37
N GLN A 26 -4.13 -1.15 11.10
CA GLN A 26 -4.25 -0.17 10.02
C GLN A 26 -5.59 -0.32 9.28
N ALA A 27 -5.97 0.69 8.49
CA ALA A 27 -7.17 0.62 7.66
C ALA A 27 -7.02 -0.44 6.56
N PHE A 28 -8.04 -1.27 6.37
CA PHE A 28 -7.98 -2.37 5.40
C PHE A 28 -7.76 -1.88 3.96
N SER A 29 -8.23 -0.68 3.61
CA SER A 29 -7.98 -0.05 2.31
C SER A 29 -6.48 0.15 2.04
N ASP A 30 -5.73 0.61 3.03
CA ASP A 30 -4.29 0.83 2.90
C ASP A 30 -3.53 -0.49 2.82
N LEU A 31 -4.02 -1.51 3.54
CA LEU A 31 -3.48 -2.87 3.42
C LEU A 31 -3.70 -3.46 2.03
N LEU A 32 -4.86 -3.19 1.42
CA LEU A 32 -5.15 -3.66 0.08
C LEU A 32 -4.28 -2.95 -0.97
N VAL A 33 -4.02 -1.65 -0.78
CA VAL A 33 -3.06 -0.89 -1.59
C VAL A 33 -1.66 -1.50 -1.49
N ALA A 34 -1.19 -1.76 -0.27
CA ALA A 34 0.12 -2.36 -0.02
C ALA A 34 0.22 -3.77 -0.61
N ALA A 35 -0.82 -4.59 -0.46
CA ALA A 35 -0.88 -5.94 -1.00
C ALA A 35 -0.77 -5.96 -2.53
N VAL A 36 -1.50 -5.08 -3.20
CA VAL A 36 -1.40 -4.88 -4.66
C VAL A 36 0.05 -4.53 -5.05
N ALA A 37 0.68 -3.59 -4.34
CA ALA A 37 2.06 -3.18 -4.62
C ALA A 37 3.06 -4.34 -4.45
N ILE A 38 2.91 -5.11 -3.36
CA ILE A 38 3.74 -6.28 -3.05
C ILE A 38 3.59 -7.36 -4.12
N ASN A 39 2.36 -7.77 -4.43
CA ASN A 39 2.09 -8.87 -5.36
C ASN A 39 2.55 -8.56 -6.79
N ARG A 40 2.49 -7.29 -7.18
CA ARG A 40 2.93 -6.84 -8.51
C ARG A 40 4.42 -6.55 -8.58
N GLY A 41 5.11 -6.53 -7.44
CA GLY A 41 6.49 -6.07 -7.38
C GLY A 41 6.60 -4.65 -7.92
N GLU A 42 5.67 -3.78 -7.54
CA GLU A 42 5.67 -2.34 -7.86
C GLU A 42 6.21 -1.55 -6.65
N GLU A 43 6.39 -0.24 -6.80
CA GLU A 43 6.78 0.64 -5.71
C GLU A 43 5.64 1.58 -5.36
N LEU A 44 5.35 1.73 -4.06
CA LEU A 44 4.30 2.60 -3.57
C LEU A 44 4.88 3.98 -3.27
N ALA A 45 4.51 4.96 -4.08
CA ALA A 45 4.83 6.35 -3.85
C ALA A 45 3.68 7.04 -3.08
N THR A 46 3.90 7.43 -1.83
CA THR A 46 2.86 8.02 -0.98
C THR A 46 3.45 9.07 -0.03
N ARG A 47 2.60 9.91 0.55
CA ARG A 47 2.96 10.76 1.70
C ARG A 47 2.52 10.18 3.02
N ASP A 48 1.67 9.18 2.95
CA ASP A 48 1.07 8.57 4.12
C ASP A 48 2.12 7.68 4.79
N ARG A 49 2.50 8.07 6.00
CA ARG A 49 3.54 7.38 6.77
C ARG A 49 3.02 6.10 7.42
N ASP A 50 1.71 5.85 7.38
CA ASP A 50 1.16 4.58 7.86
C ASP A 50 1.71 3.40 7.02
N PHE A 51 2.10 3.65 5.76
CA PHE A 51 2.76 2.65 4.93
C PHE A 51 4.17 2.28 5.38
N ASP A 52 4.85 3.09 6.20
CA ASP A 52 6.12 2.71 6.82
C ASP A 52 5.89 1.58 7.84
N VAL A 53 4.81 1.67 8.61
CA VAL A 53 4.38 0.64 9.57
C VAL A 53 3.91 -0.62 8.85
N ILE A 54 3.20 -0.46 7.73
CA ILE A 54 2.78 -1.61 6.90
C ILE A 54 4.02 -2.30 6.28
N ALA A 55 5.05 -1.55 5.88
CA ALA A 55 6.31 -2.11 5.38
C ALA A 55 7.06 -2.92 6.46
N GLU A 56 7.05 -2.45 7.71
CA GLU A 56 7.58 -3.19 8.87
C GLU A 56 6.86 -4.56 9.01
N ALA A 57 5.53 -4.55 9.00
CA ALA A 57 4.72 -5.77 9.09
C ALA A 57 4.94 -6.71 7.89
N ALA A 58 5.10 -6.17 6.68
CA ALA A 58 5.46 -6.96 5.50
C ALA A 58 6.80 -7.69 5.70
N GLY A 59 7.80 -7.01 6.29
CA GLY A 59 9.09 -7.60 6.62
C GLY A 59 8.98 -8.78 7.59
N VAL A 60 8.11 -8.70 8.61
CA VAL A 60 7.83 -9.82 9.54
C VAL A 60 7.30 -11.05 8.80
N LEU A 61 6.55 -10.85 7.73
CA LEU A 61 5.98 -11.92 6.89
C LEU A 61 6.95 -12.41 5.80
N GLY A 62 8.17 -11.88 5.73
CA GLY A 62 9.12 -12.17 4.64
C GLY A 62 8.72 -11.55 3.29
N LEU A 63 7.81 -10.57 3.30
CA LEU A 63 7.39 -9.81 2.14
C LEU A 63 8.16 -8.48 2.05
N ARG A 64 8.15 -7.86 0.88
CA ARG A 64 8.81 -6.56 0.67
C ARG A 64 7.84 -5.55 0.06
N LEU A 65 7.43 -4.58 0.88
CA LEU A 65 6.80 -3.35 0.39
C LEU A 65 7.89 -2.31 0.15
N ARG A 66 7.98 -1.77 -1.06
CA ARG A 66 8.87 -0.63 -1.36
C ARG A 66 8.05 0.65 -1.30
N VAL A 67 8.45 1.57 -0.45
CA VAL A 67 7.77 2.85 -0.24
C VAL A 67 8.70 3.99 -0.61
N THR A 68 8.22 4.93 -1.41
CA THR A 68 8.90 6.19 -1.70
C THR A 68 8.03 7.36 -1.27
N THR A 69 8.62 8.32 -0.56
CA THR A 69 7.90 9.50 -0.10
C THR A 69 7.68 10.50 -1.23
N LEU A 70 6.44 10.90 -1.50
CA LEU A 70 6.13 11.92 -2.49
C LEU A 70 6.37 13.35 -1.93
N PRO A 71 6.96 14.28 -2.70
CA PRO A 71 7.16 15.66 -2.27
C PRO A 71 5.82 16.39 -2.12
N ILE A 72 5.74 17.34 -1.17
CA ILE A 72 4.52 18.08 -0.78
C ILE A 72 3.82 18.79 -1.95
N SER A 73 4.57 19.15 -3.01
CA SER A 73 4.03 19.86 -4.19
C SER A 73 3.08 19.04 -5.09
N LYS A 74 3.02 17.71 -4.95
CA LYS A 74 2.09 16.85 -5.71
C LYS A 74 0.65 16.93 -5.14
N THR A 75 -0.37 16.60 -5.92
CA THR A 75 -1.78 16.64 -5.44
C THR A 75 -2.29 15.27 -4.97
N ARG A 76 -1.47 14.21 -5.10
CA ARG A 76 -1.87 12.81 -4.84
C ARG A 76 -1.37 12.30 -3.50
N ASP A 77 -2.21 11.53 -2.82
CA ASP A 77 -1.88 10.89 -1.55
C ASP A 77 -1.07 9.60 -1.71
N ALA A 78 -1.37 8.79 -2.73
CA ALA A 78 -0.65 7.56 -3.07
C ALA A 78 -0.69 7.25 -4.58
N ALA A 79 0.33 6.58 -5.10
CA ALA A 79 0.45 6.10 -6.47
C ALA A 79 1.40 4.90 -6.54
N LEU A 80 1.23 4.05 -7.55
CA LEU A 80 2.18 2.96 -7.85
C LEU A 80 3.15 3.37 -8.96
N LEU A 81 4.42 3.03 -8.78
CA LEU A 81 5.50 3.23 -9.73
C LEU A 81 5.88 1.90 -10.38
N VAL A 82 5.98 1.92 -11.71
CA VAL A 82 6.48 0.81 -12.53
C VAL A 82 7.75 1.33 -13.21
N ASP A 83 8.87 0.63 -13.04
CA ASP A 83 10.18 1.00 -13.59
C ASP A 83 10.61 2.46 -13.27
N GLY A 84 10.34 2.93 -12.04
CA GLY A 84 10.73 4.26 -11.57
C GLY A 84 10.00 5.43 -12.24
N ARG A 85 8.99 5.15 -13.07
CA ARG A 85 8.07 6.14 -13.62
C ARG A 85 6.75 6.07 -12.89
N LEU A 86 6.07 7.22 -12.77
CA LEU A 86 4.65 7.21 -12.41
C LEU A 86 3.94 6.35 -13.46
N GLY A 87 3.54 5.15 -13.06
CA GLY A 87 2.79 4.24 -13.92
C GLY A 87 1.42 4.82 -14.25
N HIS A 88 0.58 4.01 -14.91
CA HIS A 88 -0.84 4.33 -15.04
C HIS A 88 -1.38 4.69 -13.66
N VAL A 89 -1.83 5.92 -13.53
CA VAL A 89 -2.31 6.49 -12.28
C VAL A 89 -3.62 5.80 -12.00
N TYR A 90 -3.57 4.81 -11.14
CA TYR A 90 -4.76 4.20 -10.62
C TYR A 90 -5.10 5.00 -9.37
N GLU A 91 -6.09 5.89 -9.49
CA GLU A 91 -6.76 6.48 -8.35
C GLU A 91 -7.15 5.35 -7.41
N LEU A 92 -6.37 5.19 -6.35
CA LEU A 92 -6.74 4.37 -5.22
C LEU A 92 -7.83 5.15 -4.52
N TRP A 93 -9.01 4.56 -4.56
CA TRP A 93 -10.28 5.10 -4.11
C TRP A 93 -10.14 5.76 -2.73
N ARG A 94 -10.11 7.09 -2.67
CA ARG A 94 -10.68 7.83 -1.56
C ARG A 94 -12.09 8.23 -1.98
N GLY A 95 -13.06 7.45 -1.54
CA GLY A 95 -14.45 7.88 -1.55
C GLY A 95 -14.53 9.24 -0.88
N HIS A 96 -15.05 10.21 -1.62
CA HIS A 96 -15.53 11.47 -1.05
C HIS A 96 -16.53 11.17 0.07
N HIS A 97 -16.47 11.97 1.12
CA HIS A 97 -17.50 12.13 2.14
C HIS A 97 -18.91 11.89 1.60
N LEU A 98 -19.59 10.89 2.16
CA LEU A 98 -21.04 10.88 2.39
C LEU A 98 -21.29 10.12 3.69
#